data_AF-A0A537H5K1-F1
#
_entry.id   AF-A0A537H5K1-F1
#
_cell.length_a   1.000
_cell.length_b   1.000
_cell.length_c   1.000
_cell.angle_alpha   90.00
_cell.angle_beta   90.00
_cell.angle_gamma   90.00
#
_symmetry.space_group_name_H-M   'P 1'
#
loop_
_entity.id
_entity.type
_entity.pdbx_description
1 polymer ?
#
loop_
_entity_poly.entity_id
_entity_poly.type
_entity_poly.pdbx_seq_one_letter_code
_entity_poly.pdbx_strand_id
1 'polypeptide(L)'
;MSIVRDVGFYGIDRFNMLLKSLPGIPSKVLATRLKQLEKDGFLIRNVERAVPPRVVHWSLTEKGVDAARVGMMMAAFSCKWNADKVFDDKRPRKMHEIYNREGMELLMKDF
;
A
#
# COMPACT_ATOMS: atom_id res chain seq x y z
N MET A 1 -4.97 2.87 7.45
CA MET A 1 -3.91 2.28 6.60
C MET A 1 -4.56 1.53 5.43
N SER A 2 -3.89 1.41 4.26
CA SER A 2 -4.49 0.94 2.99
C SER A 2 -3.65 -0.18 2.34
N ILE A 3 -4.28 -1.23 1.82
CA ILE A 3 -3.62 -2.41 1.21
C ILE A 3 -2.75 -2.02 0.01
N VAL A 4 -3.28 -1.18 -0.90
CA VAL A 4 -2.58 -0.77 -2.12
C VAL A 4 -1.29 -0.01 -1.78
N ARG A 5 -1.35 0.84 -0.76
CA ARG A 5 -0.19 1.58 -0.25
C ARG A 5 0.86 0.63 0.34
N ASP A 6 0.41 -0.38 1.09
CA ASP A 6 1.28 -1.34 1.77
C ASP A 6 2.05 -2.21 0.77
N VAL A 7 1.35 -2.71 -0.26
CA VAL A 7 1.96 -3.47 -1.35
C VAL A 7 2.89 -2.61 -2.19
N GLY A 8 2.47 -1.39 -2.55
CA GLY A 8 3.22 -0.53 -3.48
C GLY A 8 4.45 0.17 -2.91
N PHE A 9 4.42 0.58 -1.63
CA PHE A 9 5.44 1.47 -1.07
C PHE A 9 6.27 0.85 0.03
N TYR A 10 5.68 -0.07 0.78
CA TYR A 10 6.35 -0.71 1.90
C TYR A 10 6.80 -2.14 1.55
N GLY A 11 6.54 -2.62 0.33
CA GLY A 11 6.85 -3.98 -0.10
C GLY A 11 6.15 -5.04 0.75
N ILE A 12 5.06 -4.67 1.43
CA ILE A 12 4.32 -5.57 2.31
C ILE A 12 3.35 -6.35 1.42
N ASP A 13 3.86 -7.43 0.85
CA ASP A 13 3.17 -8.19 -0.18
C ASP A 13 2.69 -9.57 0.27
N ARG A 14 2.93 -9.95 1.53
CA ARG A 14 2.48 -11.24 2.09
C ARG A 14 1.32 -11.07 3.05
N PHE A 15 0.44 -12.08 3.11
CA PHE A 15 -0.83 -11.99 3.85
C PHE A 15 -0.60 -11.68 5.33
N ASN A 16 0.31 -12.40 5.97
CA ASN A 16 0.61 -12.20 7.39
C ASN A 16 1.30 -10.86 7.67
N MET A 17 2.03 -10.31 6.70
CA MET A 17 2.65 -8.99 6.85
C MET A 17 1.60 -7.88 6.67
N LEU A 18 0.70 -8.03 5.69
CA LEU A 18 -0.47 -7.17 5.50
C LEU A 18 -1.40 -7.18 6.71
N LEU A 19 -1.62 -8.35 7.32
CA LEU A 19 -2.43 -8.46 8.53
C LEU A 19 -1.79 -7.71 9.71
N LYS A 20 -0.45 -7.74 9.81
CA LYS A 20 0.31 -7.00 10.84
C LYS A 20 0.34 -5.50 10.57
N SER A 21 0.38 -5.07 9.30
CA SER A 21 0.39 -3.64 8.95
C SER A 21 -0.96 -2.95 9.11
N LEU A 22 -2.04 -3.73 9.21
CA LEU A 22 -3.42 -3.25 9.35
C LEU A 22 -4.01 -3.66 10.71
N PRO A 23 -3.58 -3.01 11.82
CA PRO A 23 -4.04 -3.39 13.16
C PRO A 23 -5.57 -3.31 13.27
N GLY A 24 -6.17 -4.36 13.84
CA GLY A 24 -7.62 -4.46 14.05
C GLY A 24 -8.43 -5.01 12.87
N ILE A 25 -7.84 -5.26 11.70
CA ILE A 25 -8.57 -5.89 10.59
C ILE A 25 -8.76 -7.40 10.86
N PRO A 26 -10.00 -7.95 10.79
CA PRO A 26 -10.17 -9.39 10.86
C PRO A 26 -9.57 -10.08 9.63
N SER A 27 -8.91 -11.22 9.81
CA SER A 27 -8.30 -12.00 8.72
C SER A 27 -9.25 -12.27 7.55
N LYS A 28 -10.51 -12.63 7.84
CA LYS A 28 -11.56 -12.86 6.82
C LYS A 28 -11.87 -11.61 5.99
N VAL A 29 -11.86 -10.44 6.63
CA VAL A 29 -12.06 -9.15 5.95
C VAL A 29 -10.87 -8.85 5.05
N LEU A 30 -9.62 -9.01 5.53
CA LEU A 30 -8.43 -8.83 4.70
C LEU A 30 -8.47 -9.73 3.46
N ALA A 31 -8.78 -11.02 3.64
CA ALA A 31 -8.89 -11.97 2.54
C ALA A 31 -9.98 -11.56 1.52
N THR A 32 -11.10 -11.03 1.99
CA THR A 32 -12.19 -10.53 1.13
C THR A 32 -11.74 -9.28 0.37
N ARG A 33 -11.02 -8.36 1.02
CA ARG A 33 -10.51 -7.14 0.37
C ARG A 33 -9.44 -7.45 -0.69
N LEU A 34 -8.55 -8.39 -0.43
CA LEU A 34 -7.54 -8.82 -1.40
C LEU A 34 -8.20 -9.43 -2.64
N LYS A 35 -9.16 -10.35 -2.46
CA LYS A 35 -9.94 -10.91 -3.59
C LYS A 35 -10.67 -9.83 -4.39
N GLN A 36 -11.22 -8.82 -3.71
CA GLN A 36 -11.90 -7.71 -4.40
C GLN A 36 -10.92 -6.87 -5.21
N LEU A 37 -9.76 -6.51 -4.63
CA LEU A 37 -8.72 -5.75 -5.33
C LEU A 37 -8.09 -6.53 -6.50
N GLU A 38 -7.97 -7.85 -6.39
CA GLU A 38 -7.61 -8.73 -7.51
C GLU A 38 -8.67 -8.67 -8.61
N LYS A 39 -9.94 -8.87 -8.25
CA LYS A 39 -11.08 -8.83 -9.19
C LYS A 39 -11.20 -7.50 -9.92
N ASP A 40 -10.99 -6.40 -9.20
CA ASP A 40 -11.11 -5.04 -9.74
C ASP A 40 -9.85 -4.60 -10.50
N GLY A 41 -8.84 -5.47 -10.59
CA GLY A 41 -7.63 -5.25 -11.37
C GLY A 41 -6.68 -4.23 -10.73
N PHE A 42 -6.63 -4.11 -9.41
CA PHE A 42 -5.61 -3.32 -8.71
C PHE A 42 -4.40 -4.19 -8.33
N LEU A 43 -4.64 -5.46 -7.94
CA LEU A 43 -3.62 -6.39 -7.50
C LEU A 43 -3.50 -7.60 -8.42
N ILE A 44 -2.29 -8.13 -8.52
CA ILE A 44 -1.98 -9.44 -9.11
C ILE A 44 -1.53 -10.36 -7.99
N ARG A 45 -2.15 -11.55 -7.90
CA ARG A 45 -1.76 -12.61 -6.98
C ARG A 45 -0.71 -13.51 -7.63
N ASN A 46 0.48 -13.52 -7.07
CA ASN A 46 1.62 -14.32 -7.53
C ASN A 46 1.77 -15.59 -6.67
N VAL A 47 2.14 -16.70 -7.31
CA VAL A 47 2.38 -17.99 -6.63
C VAL A 47 3.70 -18.57 -7.11
N GLU A 48 4.72 -18.49 -6.25
CA GLU A 48 6.03 -19.08 -6.54
C GLU A 48 6.02 -20.58 -6.22
N ARG A 49 6.50 -21.39 -7.18
CA ARG A 49 6.52 -22.86 -7.12
C ARG A 49 7.95 -23.43 -7.03
N ALA A 50 8.88 -22.70 -6.42
CA ALA A 50 10.28 -23.11 -6.43
C ALA A 50 10.51 -24.43 -5.67
N VAL A 51 9.99 -24.58 -4.45
CA VAL A 51 9.97 -25.81 -3.62
C VAL A 51 8.88 -25.61 -2.54
N PRO A 52 8.17 -26.63 -2.03
CA PRO A 52 7.30 -26.44 -0.87
C PRO A 52 8.06 -25.74 0.28
N PRO A 53 7.50 -24.70 0.91
CA PRO A 53 6.12 -24.23 0.79
C PRO A 53 5.87 -23.26 -0.39
N ARG A 54 4.67 -23.35 -0.99
CA ARG A 54 4.20 -22.37 -1.99
C ARG A 54 4.14 -20.99 -1.33
N VAL A 55 4.84 -20.02 -1.92
CA VAL A 55 4.80 -18.63 -1.45
C VAL A 55 3.75 -17.89 -2.27
N VAL A 56 2.80 -17.26 -1.57
CA VAL A 56 1.79 -16.38 -2.16
C VAL A 56 2.11 -14.96 -1.76
N HIS A 57 2.16 -14.07 -2.74
CA HIS A 57 2.37 -12.64 -2.53
C HIS A 57 1.59 -11.82 -3.56
N TRP A 58 1.41 -10.53 -3.30
CA TRP A 58 0.66 -9.61 -4.15
C TRP A 58 1.56 -8.55 -4.77
N SER A 59 1.27 -8.17 -6.01
CA SER A 59 1.91 -7.04 -6.67
C SER A 59 0.86 -6.08 -7.20
N LEU A 60 1.21 -4.81 -7.39
CA LEU A 60 0.32 -3.86 -8.06
C LEU A 60 0.27 -4.16 -9.56
N THR A 61 -0.92 -4.05 -10.14
CA THR A 61 -1.06 -3.83 -11.59
C THR A 61 -0.68 -2.39 -11.95
N GLU A 62 -0.63 -2.04 -13.23
CA GLU A 62 -0.52 -0.65 -13.69
C GLU A 62 -1.60 0.26 -13.10
N LYS A 63 -2.88 -0.17 -13.17
CA LYS A 63 -4.01 0.52 -12.51
C LYS A 63 -3.80 0.67 -10.99
N GLY A 64 -3.22 -0.35 -10.35
CA GLY A 64 -2.85 -0.35 -8.94
C GLY A 64 -1.81 0.71 -8.62
N VAL A 65 -0.77 0.81 -9.45
CA VAL A 65 0.28 1.83 -9.37
C VAL A 65 -0.32 3.23 -9.47
N ASP A 66 -1.15 3.49 -10.47
CA ASP A 66 -1.78 4.81 -10.64
C ASP A 66 -2.69 5.18 -9.47
N ALA A 67 -3.49 4.23 -8.97
CA ALA A 67 -4.34 4.46 -7.81
C ALA A 67 -3.51 4.76 -6.54
N ALA A 68 -2.38 4.06 -6.37
CA ALA A 68 -1.45 4.31 -5.28
C ALA A 68 -0.89 5.74 -5.34
N ARG A 69 -0.52 6.23 -6.54
CA ARG A 69 -0.05 7.61 -6.77
C ARG A 69 -1.10 8.65 -6.35
N VAL A 70 -2.36 8.47 -6.78
CA VAL A 70 -3.45 9.38 -6.38
C VAL A 70 -3.65 9.38 -4.87
N GLY A 71 -3.67 8.20 -4.24
CA GLY A 71 -3.79 8.07 -2.78
C GLY A 71 -2.67 8.79 -2.03
N MET A 72 -1.46 8.80 -2.57
CA MET A 72 -0.34 9.54 -1.99
C MET A 72 -0.46 11.05 -2.14
N MET A 73 -0.92 11.55 -3.28
CA MET A 73 -1.16 12.99 -3.45
C MET A 73 -2.19 13.50 -2.43
N MET A 74 -3.22 12.69 -2.16
CA MET A 74 -4.20 12.96 -1.11
C MET A 74 -3.59 12.91 0.30
N ALA A 75 -2.69 11.96 0.56
CA ALA A 75 -1.98 11.89 1.83
C ALA A 75 -1.05 13.11 2.02
N ALA A 76 -0.31 13.52 0.99
CA ALA A 76 0.53 14.72 1.01
C ALA A 76 -0.27 15.99 1.30
N PHE A 77 -1.39 16.16 0.61
CA PHE A 77 -2.35 17.23 0.87
C PHE A 77 -2.81 17.22 2.33
N SER A 78 -3.19 16.04 2.84
CA SER A 78 -3.67 15.88 4.22
C SER A 78 -2.58 16.16 5.25
N CYS A 79 -1.34 15.77 4.98
CA CYS A 79 -0.21 16.05 5.87
C CYS A 79 0.12 17.56 5.94
N LYS A 80 -0.13 18.30 4.84
CA LYS A 80 0.08 19.75 4.81
C LYS A 80 -1.05 20.52 5.51
N TRP A 81 -2.29 20.17 5.24
CA TRP A 81 -3.46 20.97 5.63
C TRP A 81 -4.27 20.41 6.80
N ASN A 82 -4.08 19.14 7.16
CA ASN A 82 -4.81 18.44 8.23
C ASN A 82 -3.85 17.73 9.20
N ALA A 83 -2.65 18.29 9.41
CA ALA A 83 -1.62 17.68 10.25
C ALA A 83 -2.09 17.41 11.69
N ASP A 84 -2.98 18.26 12.19
CA ASP A 84 -3.64 18.16 13.50
C ASP A 84 -4.50 16.91 13.68
N LYS A 85 -4.96 16.32 12.58
CA LYS A 85 -5.78 15.10 12.55
C LYS A 85 -4.99 13.86 12.15
N VAL A 86 -3.91 14.04 11.40
CA VAL A 86 -3.12 12.95 10.82
C VAL A 86 -2.00 12.51 11.77
N PHE A 87 -1.39 13.44 12.51
CA PHE A 87 -0.22 13.17 13.35
C PHE A 87 -0.51 13.50 14.82
N ASP A 88 -0.04 12.63 15.73
CA ASP A 88 -0.17 12.84 17.18
C ASP A 88 0.51 14.14 17.65
N ASP A 89 1.61 14.53 16.99
CA ASP A 89 2.36 15.75 17.27
C ASP A 89 1.79 17.01 16.59
N LYS A 90 0.74 16.85 15.77
CA LYS A 90 0.02 17.91 15.05
C LYS A 90 0.89 18.76 14.10
N ARG A 91 2.08 18.29 13.74
CA ARG A 91 3.03 19.06 12.91
C ARG A 91 2.98 18.60 11.45
N PRO A 92 2.91 19.53 10.48
CA PRO A 92 3.00 19.17 9.07
C PRO A 92 4.31 18.44 8.74
N ARG A 93 4.27 17.56 7.75
CA ARG A 93 5.42 16.83 7.22
C ARG A 93 5.53 17.02 5.72
N LYS A 94 6.76 17.09 5.21
CA LYS A 94 7.06 17.10 3.77
C LYS A 94 7.02 15.68 3.22
N MET A 95 6.83 15.57 1.90
CA MET A 95 6.67 14.29 1.19
C MET A 95 7.81 13.30 1.47
N HIS A 96 9.05 13.79 1.44
CA HIS A 96 10.25 12.98 1.67
C HIS A 96 10.43 12.55 3.14
N GLU A 97 9.69 13.14 4.07
CA GLU A 97 9.66 12.72 5.48
C GLU A 97 8.61 11.63 5.73
N ILE A 98 7.68 11.45 4.78
CA ILE A 98 6.54 10.52 4.88
C ILE A 98 6.83 9.23 4.11
N TYR A 99 7.53 9.33 2.97
CA TYR A 99 7.77 8.21 2.06
C TYR A 99 9.25 7.89 1.91
N ASN A 100 9.54 6.59 1.80
CA ASN A 100 10.88 6.09 1.47
C ASN A 100 11.24 6.41 0.01
N ARG A 101 12.52 6.24 -0.33
CA ARG A 101 13.04 6.50 -1.68
C ARG A 101 12.30 5.71 -2.76
N GLU A 102 12.03 4.43 -2.52
CA GLU A 102 11.33 3.55 -3.45
C GLU A 102 9.92 4.06 -3.78
N GLY A 103 9.20 4.54 -2.78
CA GLY A 103 7.87 5.12 -3.01
C GLY A 103 7.91 6.43 -3.77
N MET A 104 8.97 7.23 -3.59
CA MET A 104 9.19 8.43 -4.41
C MET A 104 9.54 8.08 -5.86
N GLU A 105 10.31 7.00 -6.10
CA GLU A 105 10.62 6.53 -7.45
C GLU A 105 9.35 6.01 -8.16
N LEU A 106 8.46 5.29 -7.46
CA LEU A 106 7.20 4.83 -8.02
C LEU A 106 6.23 5.97 -8.39
N LEU A 107 6.29 7.09 -7.64
CA LEU A 107 5.55 8.32 -7.94
C LEU A 107 6.03 9.02 -9.21
N MET A 108 7.33 9.01 -9.45
CA MET A 108 7.98 9.80 -10.50
C MET A 108 8.27 9.01 -11.77
N LYS A 109 8.18 7.68 -11.73
CA LYS A 109 8.19 6.85 -12.94
C LYS A 109 7.05 7.35 -13.82
N ASP A 110 7.32 7.80 -15.04
CA ASP A 110 6.34 8.30 -16.02
C ASP A 110 5.95 9.80 -15.94
N PHE A 111 6.61 10.60 -15.09
CA PHE A 111 6.62 12.08 -15.15
C PHE A 111 8.02 12.59 -15.51
#